data_AF-A0A1D2QQI6-F1
#
_entry.id   AF-A0A1D2QQI6-F1
#
_cell.length_a   1.000
_cell.length_b   1.000
_cell.length_c   1.000
_cell.angle_alpha   90.00
_cell.angle_beta   90.00
_cell.angle_gamma   90.00
#
_symmetry.space_group_name_H-M   'P 1'
#
loop_
_entity.id
_entity.type
_entity.pdbx_description
1 polymer ?
#
loop_
_entity_poly.entity_id
_entity_poly.type
_entity_poly.pdbx_seq_one_letter_code
_entity_poly.pdbx_strand_id
1 'polypeptide(L)'
;MEIPFGPEKIISACNHSTRSHKNPRLNLKVTEKRISVDELEQYDKAFLTGTACEVQPVASTEETQYPERKIIKLIMNEFNQTVGKSE
;
A
#
# COMPACT_ATOMS: atom_id res chain seq x y z
N MET A 1 5.11 -17.23 12.87
CA MET A 1 6.19 -16.48 12.20
C MET A 1 5.76 -15.03 12.18
N GLU A 2 6.22 -14.25 13.16
CA GLU A 2 5.86 -12.84 13.29
C GLU A 2 6.64 -12.02 12.26
N ILE A 3 5.92 -11.17 11.54
CA ILE A 3 6.48 -10.34 10.47
C ILE A 3 7.25 -9.19 11.12
N PRO A 4 8.51 -8.90 10.75
CA PRO A 4 9.42 -8.01 11.49
C PRO A 4 9.14 -6.50 11.30
N PHE A 5 7.92 -6.12 10.94
CA PHE A 5 7.57 -4.74 10.63
C PHE A 5 6.82 -4.10 11.81
N GLY A 6 7.29 -2.92 12.23
CA GLY A 6 6.57 -2.09 13.22
C GLY A 6 5.21 -1.63 12.68
N PRO A 7 4.46 -0.79 13.43
CA PRO A 7 3.17 -0.28 12.99
C PRO A 7 3.32 0.77 11.88
N GLU A 8 3.78 0.35 10.69
CA GLU A 8 3.94 1.22 9.51
C GLU A 8 2.55 1.64 8.98
N LYS A 9 2.34 2.95 8.81
CA LYS A 9 1.15 3.50 8.18
C LYS A 9 1.40 3.63 6.69
N ILE A 10 0.66 2.85 5.91
CA ILE A 10 0.80 2.81 4.45
C ILE A 10 -0.49 3.34 3.84
N ILE A 11 -0.35 4.18 2.83
CA ILE A 11 -1.46 4.78 2.11
C ILE A 11 -1.51 4.28 0.66
N SER A 12 -2.73 4.12 0.16
CA SER A 12 -2.99 3.82 -1.23
C SER A 12 -3.97 4.83 -1.81
N ALA A 13 -3.68 5.37 -2.99
CA ALA A 13 -4.66 6.15 -3.75
C ALA A 13 -5.28 5.27 -4.84
N CYS A 14 -6.61 5.10 -4.77
CA CYS A 14 -7.41 4.34 -5.73
C CYS A 14 -8.67 5.15 -6.11
N ASN A 15 -9.04 5.15 -7.39
CA ASN A 15 -10.25 5.85 -7.90
C ASN A 15 -11.56 5.04 -7.79
N HIS A 16 -11.57 3.90 -7.10
CA HIS A 16 -12.78 3.11 -6.94
C HIS A 16 -12.87 2.49 -5.54
N SER A 17 -14.06 2.53 -4.95
CA SER A 17 -14.40 2.10 -3.59
C SER A 17 -13.82 0.73 -3.23
N THR A 18 -13.04 0.64 -2.15
CA THR A 18 -12.42 -0.62 -1.71
C THR A 18 -12.79 -0.93 -0.26
N ARG A 19 -13.64 -1.94 -0.09
CA ARG A 19 -14.04 -2.48 1.21
C ARG A 19 -12.83 -2.80 2.11
N SER A 20 -13.00 -2.57 3.41
CA SER A 20 -12.08 -3.02 4.45
C SER A 20 -11.96 -4.54 4.44
N HIS A 21 -10.75 -5.05 4.16
CA HIS A 21 -10.44 -6.47 4.23
C HIS A 21 -9.19 -6.68 5.06
N LYS A 22 -9.25 -7.64 5.97
CA LYS A 22 -8.05 -8.15 6.63
C LYS A 22 -7.37 -9.07 5.63
N ASN A 23 -6.14 -8.77 5.21
CA ASN A 23 -5.35 -9.72 4.43
C ASN A 23 -4.78 -10.75 5.43
N PRO A 24 -5.28 -12.00 5.47
CA PRO A 24 -4.82 -13.00 6.43
C PRO A 24 -3.36 -13.42 6.20
N ARG A 25 -2.79 -13.17 5.01
CA ARG A 25 -1.41 -13.54 4.67
C ARG A 25 -0.38 -12.54 5.15
N LEU A 26 -0.70 -11.25 5.07
CA LEU A 26 0.21 -10.16 5.47
C LEU A 26 -0.08 -9.60 6.86
N ASN A 27 -1.14 -10.06 7.53
CA ASN A 27 -1.60 -9.59 8.84
C ASN A 27 -1.72 -8.04 8.93
N LEU A 28 -2.04 -7.39 7.79
CA LEU A 28 -2.19 -5.95 7.68
C LEU A 28 -3.61 -5.53 8.07
N LYS A 29 -3.70 -4.42 8.82
CA LYS A 29 -4.97 -3.74 9.10
C LYS A 29 -5.20 -2.68 8.03
N VAL A 30 -6.19 -2.92 7.17
CA VAL A 30 -6.61 -1.95 6.15
C VAL A 30 -7.69 -1.04 6.74
N THR A 31 -7.54 0.27 6.56
CA THR A 31 -8.54 1.27 6.96
C THR A 31 -8.86 2.14 5.77
N GLU A 32 -10.13 2.17 5.35
CA GLU A 32 -10.61 3.12 4.34
C GLU A 32 -11.08 4.40 5.05
N LYS A 33 -10.51 5.54 4.66
CA LYS A 33 -10.98 6.85 5.10
C LYS A 33 -10.70 7.88 4.02
N ARG A 34 -11.42 9.00 4.07
CA ARG A 34 -11.00 10.21 3.36
C ARG A 34 -9.76 10.77 4.07
N ILE A 35 -8.83 11.24 3.27
CA ILE A 35 -7.56 11.83 3.68
C ILE A 35 -7.42 13.18 2.99
N SER A 36 -6.86 14.17 3.68
CA SER A 36 -6.38 15.39 3.02
C SER A 36 -4.96 15.23 2.49
N VAL A 37 -4.51 16.19 1.68
CA VAL A 37 -3.13 16.24 1.19
C VAL A 37 -2.16 16.39 2.36
N ASP A 38 -2.48 17.23 3.36
CA ASP A 38 -1.67 17.41 4.58
C ASP A 38 -1.51 16.13 5.40
N GLU A 39 -2.44 15.18 5.29
CA GLU A 39 -2.31 13.90 5.99
C GLU A 39 -1.28 12.97 5.35
N LEU A 40 -0.86 13.22 4.10
CA LEU A 40 0.10 12.38 3.38
C LEU A 40 1.45 12.28 4.10
N GLU A 41 1.89 13.38 4.72
CA GLU A 41 3.14 13.44 5.50
C GLU A 41 3.14 12.49 6.72
N GLN A 42 1.97 12.11 7.22
CA GLN A 42 1.83 11.24 8.39
C GLN A 42 1.98 9.75 8.06
N TYR A 43 2.10 9.41 6.78
CA TYR A 43 2.27 8.04 6.33
C TYR A 43 3.74 7.74 6.04
N ASP A 44 4.16 6.55 6.43
CA ASP A 44 5.53 6.10 6.20
C ASP A 44 5.76 5.78 4.72
N LYS A 45 4.71 5.38 3.99
CA LYS A 45 4.76 4.87 2.61
C LYS A 45 3.49 5.17 1.84
N ALA A 46 3.65 5.37 0.54
CA ALA A 46 2.55 5.49 -0.40
C ALA A 46 2.72 4.56 -1.61
N PHE A 47 1.62 4.06 -2.14
CA PHE A 47 1.57 3.35 -3.42
C PHE A 47 0.30 3.69 -4.18
N LEU A 48 0.34 3.58 -5.50
CA LEU A 48 -0.82 3.74 -6.37
C LEU A 48 -1.30 2.38 -6.81
N THR A 49 -2.62 2.22 -6.92
CA THR A 49 -3.20 1.11 -7.69
C THR A 49 -4.21 1.67 -8.67
N GLY A 50 -4.26 1.05 -9.86
CA GLY A 50 -5.09 1.54 -10.96
C GLY A 50 -5.73 0.41 -11.75
N THR A 51 -6.48 0.80 -12.78
CA THR A 51 -7.22 -0.08 -13.70
C THR A 51 -6.32 -1.11 -14.39
N ALA A 52 -5.02 -0.84 -14.47
CA ALA A 52 -4.01 -1.72 -15.07
C ALA A 52 -3.64 -2.93 -14.18
N CYS A 53 -4.30 -3.14 -13.03
CA CYS A 53 -3.98 -4.23 -12.09
C CYS A 53 -2.48 -4.22 -11.76
N GLU A 54 -2.02 -3.11 -11.20
CA GLU A 54 -0.63 -2.95 -10.79
C GLU A 54 -0.56 -2.11 -9.50
N VAL A 55 0.39 -2.49 -8.64
CA VAL A 55 0.78 -1.72 -7.45
C VAL A 55 2.07 -0.99 -7.79
N GLN A 56 2.04 0.33 -7.81
CA GLN A 56 3.21 1.16 -8.09
C GLN A 56 3.65 1.92 -6.83
N PRO A 57 4.88 1.73 -6.32
CA PRO A 57 5.39 2.49 -5.19
C PRO A 57 5.52 3.97 -5.56
N VAL A 58 5.14 4.86 -4.64
CA VAL A 58 5.41 6.29 -4.74
C VAL A 58 6.72 6.57 -4.01
N ALA A 59 7.70 7.16 -4.70
CA ALA A 59 8.96 7.57 -4.09
C ALA A 59 8.87 8.93 -3.40
N SER A 60 8.10 9.86 -3.98
CA SER A 60 7.88 11.19 -3.41
C SER A 60 6.62 11.84 -3.98
N THR A 61 6.07 12.79 -3.23
CA THR A 61 5.16 13.85 -3.70
C THR A 61 5.93 15.17 -3.73
N GLU A 62 5.26 16.27 -4.05
CA GLU A 62 5.87 17.62 -3.97
C GLU A 62 6.35 17.96 -2.55
N GLU A 63 5.66 17.46 -1.52
CA GLU A 63 5.88 17.82 -0.12
C GLU A 63 6.52 16.70 0.72
N THR A 64 6.44 15.44 0.29
CA THR A 64 6.84 14.28 1.11
C THR A 64 7.73 13.31 0.35
N GLN A 65 8.77 12.78 0.99
CA GLN A 65 9.58 11.69 0.45
C GLN A 65 9.29 10.37 1.17
N TYR A 66 9.00 9.32 0.42
CA TYR A 66 8.72 8.00 0.94
C TYR A 66 9.92 7.07 0.68
N PRO A 67 10.69 6.68 1.72
CA PRO A 67 11.84 5.81 1.50
C PRO A 67 11.41 4.43 1.01
N GLU A 68 12.22 3.76 0.20
CA GLU A 68 11.92 2.38 -0.22
C GLU A 68 11.88 1.45 1.01
N ARG A 69 10.82 0.62 1.16
CA ARG A 69 10.79 -0.45 2.17
C ARG A 69 10.18 -1.74 1.66
N LYS A 70 10.61 -2.82 2.31
CA LYS A 70 10.23 -4.21 2.03
C LYS A 70 8.71 -4.43 2.03
N ILE A 71 7.95 -3.65 2.81
CA ILE A 71 6.49 -3.84 2.92
C ILE A 71 5.75 -3.55 1.61
N ILE A 72 6.17 -2.54 0.83
CA ILE A 72 5.56 -2.28 -0.49
C ILE A 72 5.88 -3.41 -1.48
N LYS A 73 7.11 -3.92 -1.46
CA LYS A 73 7.51 -5.09 -2.26
C LYS A 73 6.67 -6.34 -1.91
N LEU A 74 6.37 -6.56 -0.63
CA LEU A 74 5.48 -7.65 -0.19
C LEU A 74 4.05 -7.46 -0.70
N ILE A 75 3.50 -6.24 -0.63
CA ILE A 75 2.17 -5.92 -1.14
C ILE A 75 2.10 -6.16 -2.66
N MET A 76 3.11 -5.72 -3.41
CA MET A 76 3.21 -5.97 -4.85
C MET A 76 3.24 -7.48 -5.16
N ASN A 77 4.06 -8.25 -4.44
CA ASN A 77 4.20 -9.69 -4.67
C ASN A 77 2.89 -10.45 -4.37
N GLU A 78 2.20 -10.09 -3.29
CA GLU A 78 0.90 -10.69 -2.96
C GLU A 78 -0.18 -10.28 -3.98
N PHE A 79 -0.15 -9.03 -4.44
CA PHE A 79 -1.05 -8.56 -5.49
C PHE A 79 -0.85 -9.34 -6.79
N ASN A 80 0.40 -9.51 -7.25
CA ASN A 80 0.74 -10.26 -8.46
C ASN A 80 0.32 -11.74 -8.39
N GLN A 81 0.53 -12.38 -7.23
CA GLN A 81 0.05 -13.74 -7.00
C GLN A 81 -1.48 -13.85 -7.05
N THR A 82 -2.18 -12.84 -6.53
CA THR A 82 -3.65 -12.83 -6.46
C THR A 82 -4.28 -12.61 -7.84
N VAL A 83 -3.68 -11.74 -8.67
CA VAL A 83 -4.17 -11.42 -10.01
C VAL A 83 -3.72 -12.40 -11.09
N GLY A 84 -2.99 -13.46 -10.70
CA GLY A 84 -2.58 -14.53 -11.62
C GLY A 84 -1.52 -14.13 -12.64
N LYS A 85 -0.68 -13.12 -12.36
CA LYS A 85 0.55 -12.89 -13.13
C LYS A 85 1.56 -13.96 -12.70
N SER A 86 1.38 -15.17 -13.21
CA SER A 86 2.46 -16.16 -13.31
C SER A 86 3.34 -15.73 -14.47
N GLU A 87 4.58 -15.34 -14.19
CA GLU A 87 5.63 -15.28 -15.22
C GLU A 87 5.86 -16.65 -15.86
#